data_AF-A0A8C0DEA4-F1
#
_entry.id   AF-A0A8C0DEA4-F1
#
_cell.length_a   1.000
_cell.length_b   1.000
_cell.length_c   1.000
_cell.angle_alpha   90.00
_cell.angle_beta   90.00
_cell.angle_gamma   90.00
#
_symmetry.space_group_name_H-M   'P 1'
#
loop_
_entity.id
_entity.type
_entity.pdbx_description
1 polymer ?
#
loop_
_entity_poly.entity_id
_entity_poly.type
_entity_poly.pdbx_seq_one_letter_code
_entity_poly.pdbx_strand_id
1 'polypeptide(L)' 'MASSSSSSAAGLGLVDPQLQHFTEMTELCWEMCMDKPGPKLDSRAEACFVNCVERFIDTKIDIHLCVSQKGQQWGKE' A
#
# COMPACT_ATOMS: atom_id res chain seq x y z
N MET A 1 -14.30 46.17 12.87
CA MET A 1 -14.54 44.86 13.51
C MET A 1 -14.32 43.80 12.44
N ALA A 2 -13.23 43.04 12.53
CA ALA A 2 -12.89 42.05 11.51
C ALA A 2 -13.88 40.88 11.62
N SER A 3 -14.64 40.64 10.55
CA SER A 3 -15.41 39.41 10.40
C SER A 3 -14.41 38.28 10.17
N SER A 4 -13.99 37.64 11.25
CA SER A 4 -13.22 36.41 11.21
C SER A 4 -14.12 35.29 10.70
N SER A 5 -14.14 35.10 9.39
CA SER A 5 -14.62 33.84 8.81
C SER A 5 -13.63 32.75 9.22
N SER A 6 -13.97 32.00 10.26
CA SER A 6 -13.26 30.80 10.66
C SER A 6 -13.53 29.71 9.62
N SER A 7 -12.77 29.74 8.53
CA SER A 7 -12.64 28.62 7.61
C SER A 7 -11.76 27.58 8.29
N SER A 8 -12.38 26.68 9.04
CA SER A 8 -11.73 25.49 9.58
C SER A 8 -11.38 24.55 8.41
N ALA A 9 -10.26 24.80 7.75
CA ALA A 9 -9.65 23.85 6.83
C ALA A 9 -8.92 22.76 7.64
N ALA A 10 -9.68 22.00 8.44
CA ALA A 10 -9.25 20.71 8.96
C ALA A 10 -9.49 19.68 7.84
N GLY A 11 -8.62 19.72 6.84
CA GLY A 11 -8.84 18.99 5.60
C GLY A 11 -7.60 18.31 5.07
N LEU A 12 -6.73 17.74 5.91
CA LEU A 12 -5.70 16.78 5.50
C LEU A 12 -5.36 15.90 6.71
N GLY A 13 -5.69 14.60 6.68
CA GLY A 13 -5.20 13.67 7.70
C GLY A 13 -5.96 12.38 7.94
N LEU A 14 -7.05 12.09 7.22
CA LEU A 14 -7.63 10.73 7.21
C LEU A 14 -7.15 10.02 5.95
N VAL A 15 -5.89 9.61 5.94
CA VAL A 15 -5.48 8.52 5.05
C VAL A 15 -6.15 7.29 5.66
N ASP A 16 -7.14 6.74 4.98
CA ASP A 16 -7.76 5.49 5.41
C ASP A 16 -6.66 4.42 5.58
N PRO A 17 -6.60 3.67 6.69
CA PRO A 17 -5.55 2.67 6.93
C PRO A 17 -5.41 1.63 5.81
N GLN A 18 -6.47 1.35 5.03
CA GLN A 18 -6.39 0.46 3.87
C GLN A 18 -5.64 1.09 2.70
N LEU A 19 -5.72 2.42 2.52
CA LEU A 19 -5.10 3.11 1.39
C LEU A 19 -3.57 3.05 1.46
N GLN A 20 -3.00 2.96 2.67
CA GLN A 20 -1.54 2.86 2.83
C GLN A 20 -0.97 1.61 2.13
N HIS A 21 -1.67 0.47 2.23
CA HIS A 21 -1.24 -0.79 1.61
C HIS A 21 -1.32 -0.74 0.09
N PHE A 22 -2.33 -0.05 -0.44
CA PHE A 22 -2.51 0.13 -1.88
C PHE A 22 -1.40 0.98 -2.48
N THR A 23 -1.05 2.10 -1.84
CA THR A 23 0.05 2.96 -2.28
C THR A 23 1.39 2.23 -2.20
N GLU A 24 1.69 1.56 -1.09
CA GLU A 24 2.92 0.76 -0.94
C GLU A 24 3.07 -0.30 -2.04
N MET A 25 1.99 -1.05 -2.31
CA MET A 25 1.98 -2.07 -3.36
C MET A 25 2.18 -1.48 -4.75
N THR A 26 1.53 -0.35 -5.02
CA THR A 26 1.59 0.31 -6.32
C THR A 26 3.00 0.81 -6.61
N GLU A 27 3.63 1.51 -5.67
CA GLU A 27 5.01 1.99 -5.81
C GLU A 27 5.99 0.82 -5.96
N LEU A 28 5.87 -0.21 -5.13
CA LEU A 28 6.77 -1.38 -5.20
C LEU A 28 6.66 -2.11 -6.53
N CYS A 29 5.44 -2.44 -6.97
CA CYS A 29 5.26 -3.13 -8.24
C CYS A 29 5.63 -2.25 -9.43
N TRP A 30 5.46 -0.93 -9.31
CA TRP A 30 5.91 0.01 -10.33
C TRP A 30 7.44 -0.01 -10.48
N GLU A 31 8.19 0.11 -9.38
CA GLU A 31 9.66 0.04 -9.40
C GLU A 31 10.18 -1.29 -9.94
N MET A 32 9.47 -2.38 -9.65
CA MET A 32 9.94 -3.73 -9.97
C MET A 32 9.58 -4.20 -11.39
N CYS A 33 8.43 -3.74 -11.93
CA CYS A 33 7.89 -4.23 -13.19
C CYS A 33 7.94 -3.20 -14.33
N MET A 34 8.11 -1.91 -14.05
CA MET A 34 8.07 -0.86 -15.07
C MET A 34 9.45 -0.31 -15.44
N ASP A 35 9.98 -0.80 -16.57
CA ASP A 35 11.28 -0.34 -17.10
C ASP A 35 11.15 0.96 -17.93
N LYS A 36 10.17 1.01 -18.86
CA LYS A 36 9.94 2.17 -19.74
C LYS A 36 8.44 2.44 -19.84
N PRO A 37 7.94 3.58 -19.32
CA PRO A 37 6.54 3.92 -19.41
C PRO A 37 6.15 4.18 -20.87
N GLY A 38 5.19 3.39 -21.36
CA GLY A 38 4.62 3.51 -22.69
C GLY A 38 3.10 3.72 -22.63
N PRO A 39 2.45 4.02 -23.76
CA PRO A 39 0.99 4.19 -23.82
C PRO A 39 0.21 2.89 -23.56
N LYS A 40 0.89 1.74 -23.59
CA LYS A 40 0.37 0.41 -23.25
C LYS A 40 1.44 -0.36 -22.49
N LEU A 41 0.99 -1.18 -21.54
CA LEU A 41 1.83 -2.20 -20.93
C LEU A 41 2.17 -3.26 -21.97
N ASP A 42 3.46 -3.58 -22.10
CA ASP A 42 3.88 -4.77 -22.85
C ASP A 42 3.52 -6.03 -22.07
N SER A 43 3.47 -7.18 -22.75
CA SER A 43 3.02 -8.45 -22.15
C SER A 43 3.90 -8.91 -20.98
N ARG A 44 5.19 -8.54 -20.98
CA ARG A 44 6.10 -8.87 -19.87
C ARG A 44 5.78 -8.01 -18.65
N ALA A 45 5.57 -6.72 -18.84
CA ALA A 45 5.15 -5.83 -17.76
C ALA A 45 3.80 -6.27 -17.18
N GLU A 46 2.80 -6.55 -18.01
CA GLU A 46 1.47 -7.03 -17.58
C GLU A 46 1.58 -8.30 -16.71
N ALA A 47 2.30 -9.32 -17.20
CA ALA A 47 2.53 -10.54 -16.43
C ALA A 47 3.29 -10.27 -15.13
N CYS A 48 4.28 -9.36 -15.14
CA CYS A 48 5.00 -8.98 -13.93
C CYS A 48 4.07 -8.33 -12.90
N PHE A 49 3.22 -7.39 -13.30
CA PHE A 49 2.29 -6.70 -12.40
C PHE A 49 1.32 -7.67 -11.73
N VAL A 50 0.74 -8.61 -12.49
CA VAL A 50 -0.17 -9.63 -11.93
C VAL A 50 0.56 -10.45 -10.84
N ASN A 51 1.74 -10.98 -11.15
CA ASN A 51 2.52 -11.77 -10.19
C ASN A 51 2.99 -10.93 -8.98
N CYS A 52 3.37 -9.68 -9.19
CA CYS A 52 3.84 -8.80 -8.12
C CYS A 52 2.72 -8.50 -7.12
N VAL A 53 1.53 -8.14 -7.60
CA VAL A 53 0.37 -7.82 -6.77
C VAL A 53 -0.09 -9.05 -5.99
N GLU A 54 -0.21 -10.21 -6.63
CA GLU A 54 -0.58 -11.47 -5.95
C GLU A 54 0.43 -11.81 -4.84
N ARG A 55 1.73 -11.74 -5.12
CA ARG A 55 2.79 -12.00 -4.12
C ARG A 55 2.79 -11.00 -2.97
N PHE A 56 2.52 -9.73 -3.24
CA PHE A 56 2.44 -8.70 -2.20
C PHE A 56 1.30 -9.00 -1.22
N ILE A 57 0.11 -9.32 -1.75
CA ILE A 57 -1.07 -9.63 -0.96
C ILE A 57 -0.82 -10.89 -0.12
N ASP A 58 -0.34 -11.97 -0.74
CA ASP A 58 -0.02 -13.24 -0.05
C ASP A 58 0.94 -12.98 1.12
N THR A 59 2.04 -12.27 0.85
CA THR A 59 3.08 -12.00 1.86
C THR A 59 2.56 -11.12 3.00
N LYS A 60 1.79 -10.06 2.69
CA LYS A 60 1.25 -9.17 3.73
C LYS A 60 0.20 -9.89 4.57
N ILE A 61 -0.65 -10.73 3.99
CA ILE A 61 -1.62 -11.56 4.71
C ILE A 61 -0.88 -12.57 5.60
N ASP A 62 0.12 -13.28 5.05
CA ASP A 62 0.89 -14.27 5.78
C ASP A 62 1.63 -13.65 6.97
N ILE A 63 2.27 -12.49 6.78
CA ILE A 63 2.93 -11.76 7.86
C ILE A 63 1.91 -11.27 8.89
N HIS A 64 0.79 -10.69 8.46
CA HIS A 64 -0.24 -10.22 9.38
C HIS A 64 -0.76 -11.38 10.24
N LEU A 65 -1.10 -12.51 9.61
CA LEU A 65 -1.53 -13.72 10.30
C LEU A 65 -0.46 -14.27 11.25
N CYS A 66 0.81 -14.31 10.79
CA CYS A 66 1.94 -14.75 11.59
C CYS A 66 2.14 -13.86 12.82
N VAL A 67 2.11 -12.54 12.67
CA VAL A 67 2.24 -11.60 13.78
C VAL A 67 1.07 -11.73 14.75
N SER A 68 -0.16 -11.87 14.25
CA SER A 68 -1.36 -12.07 15.07
C SER A 68 -1.35 -13.39 15.86
N GLN A 69 -0.79 -14.47 15.30
CA GLN A 69 -0.74 -15.78 15.97
C GLN A 69 0.53 -15.99 16.81
N LYS A 70 1.70 -15.59 16.29
CA LYS A 70 3.02 -15.85 16.88
C LYS A 70 3.56 -14.69 17.72
N GLY A 71 2.95 -13.51 17.68
CA GLY A 71 3.25 -12.42 18.62
C GLY A 71 3.01 -12.81 20.09
N GLN A 72 2.11 -13.76 20.37
CA GLN A 72 1.90 -14.29 21.72
C GLN A 72 2.90 -15.38 22.14
N GLN A 73 3.63 -16.00 21.21
CA GLN A 73 4.60 -17.05 21.51
C GLN A 73 5.93 -16.48 22.00
N TRP A 74 6.37 -15.34 21.45
CA TRP A 74 7.66 -14.70 21.77
C TRP A 74 7.63 -13.82 23.05
N GLY A 75 6.44 -13.55 23.60
CA GLY A 75 6.30 -12.84 24.89
C GLY A 75 6.19 -13.77 26.10
N LYS A 76 6.42 -15.08 25.94
CA LYS A 76 6.33 -16.09 27.01
C LYS A 76 7.65 -16.85 27.23
N GLU A 77 8.78 -16.19 27.03
CA GLU A 77 10.09 -16.64 27.54
C GLU A 77 10.66 -15.59 28.49
#